data_AF-A0A317YMB5-F1
#
_entry.id   AF-A0A317YMB5-F1
#
_cell.length_a   1.000
_cell.length_b   1.000
_cell.length_c   1.000
_cell.angle_alpha   90.00
_cell.angle_beta   90.00
_cell.angle_gamma   90.00
#
_symmetry.space_group_name_H-M   'P 1'
#
loop_
_entity.id
_entity.type
_entity.pdbx_description
1 polymer ?
#
loop_
_entity_poly.entity_id
_entity_poly.type
_entity_poly.pdbx_seq_one_letter_code
_entity_poly.pdbx_strand_id
1 'polypeptide(L)'
;IDILATLGNGFPVDKAKNKALLVGGGIGVPPLYELSKQLNERGIETVHVLGFRSAKDVFYQQQFEALGETHIVTEDGSLGTTGFVTTVIDALPVDYDIF
;
A
#
# COMPACT_ATOMS: atom_id res chain seq x y z
N ILE A 1 -10.12 12.40 -26.37
CA ILE A 1 -10.34 11.59 -25.15
C ILE A 1 -11.30 12.40 -24.30
N ASP A 2 -12.51 11.87 -24.09
CA ASP A 2 -13.48 12.48 -23.18
C ASP A 2 -13.30 11.85 -21.80
N ILE A 3 -13.23 12.67 -20.75
CA ILE A 3 -12.93 12.25 -19.36
C ILE A 3 -13.99 12.82 -18.41
N LEU A 4 -14.62 11.95 -17.62
CA LEU A 4 -15.37 12.33 -16.43
C LEU A 4 -14.49 12.02 -15.21
N ALA A 5 -14.14 13.03 -14.43
CA ALA A 5 -13.19 12.93 -13.32
C ALA A 5 -13.85 13.21 -11.96
N THR A 6 -13.12 12.90 -10.87
CA THR A 6 -13.52 13.10 -9.46
C THR A 6 -14.87 12.47 -9.11
N LEU A 7 -14.92 11.13 -9.17
CA LEU A 7 -16.10 10.33 -8.83
C LEU A 7 -15.83 9.48 -7.57
N GLY A 8 -16.89 9.22 -6.80
CA GLY A 8 -16.82 8.42 -5.58
C GLY A 8 -16.44 9.23 -4.34
N ASN A 9 -16.24 8.54 -3.22
CA ASN A 9 -15.72 9.11 -1.97
C ASN A 9 -14.28 8.62 -1.77
N GLY A 10 -13.36 9.55 -1.50
CA GLY A 10 -11.96 9.23 -1.21
C GLY A 10 -11.75 8.61 0.17
N PHE A 11 -10.49 8.36 0.51
CA PHE A 11 -10.11 7.84 1.82
C PHE A 11 -10.18 8.92 2.91
N PRO A 12 -10.64 8.59 4.13
CA PRO A 12 -10.77 9.55 5.22
C PRO A 12 -9.42 9.80 5.93
N VAL A 13 -8.50 10.45 5.23
CA VAL A 13 -7.12 10.70 5.70
C VAL A 13 -7.05 11.44 7.05
N ASP A 14 -8.05 12.24 7.39
CA ASP A 14 -8.12 12.98 8.66
C ASP A 14 -8.33 12.08 9.88
N LYS A 15 -8.70 10.81 9.69
CA LYS A 15 -8.91 9.86 10.79
C LYS A 15 -7.62 9.20 11.27
N ALA A 16 -6.61 9.11 10.40
CA ALA A 16 -5.34 8.50 10.71
C ALA A 16 -4.52 9.38 11.66
N LYS A 17 -3.92 8.78 12.68
CA LYS A 17 -3.26 9.52 13.77
C LYS A 17 -1.75 9.44 13.69
N ASN A 18 -1.23 8.22 13.84
CA ASN A 18 0.21 8.04 14.05
C ASN A 18 0.82 7.16 12.96
N LYS A 19 0.18 6.02 12.68
CA LYS A 19 0.71 5.00 11.78
C LYS A 19 -0.41 4.31 11.01
N ALA A 20 -0.25 4.23 9.69
CA ALA A 20 -1.21 3.64 8.78
C ALA A 20 -0.60 2.45 8.02
N LEU A 21 -1.31 1.33 8.02
CA LEU A 21 -0.98 0.17 7.19
C LEU A 21 -1.80 0.21 5.90
N LEU A 22 -1.13 0.31 4.76
CA LEU A 22 -1.76 0.29 3.44
C LEU A 22 -1.53 -1.07 2.80
N VAL A 23 -2.62 -1.77 2.51
CA VAL A 23 -2.58 -3.10 1.89
C VAL A 23 -3.23 -3.02 0.52
N GLY A 24 -2.51 -3.44 -0.52
CA GLY A 24 -3.02 -3.43 -1.88
C GLY A 24 -2.47 -4.57 -2.73
N GLY A 25 -3.18 -4.91 -3.81
CA GLY A 25 -2.75 -5.94 -4.75
C GLY A 25 -2.98 -5.54 -6.19
N GLY A 26 -1.99 -5.75 -7.06
CA GLY A 26 -2.05 -5.45 -8.49
C GLY A 26 -2.56 -4.03 -8.77
N ILE A 27 -3.68 -3.91 -9.48
CA ILE A 27 -4.27 -2.61 -9.86
C ILE A 27 -4.81 -1.79 -8.68
N GLY A 28 -4.90 -2.37 -7.48
CA GLY A 28 -5.21 -1.64 -6.25
C GLY A 28 -4.03 -0.82 -5.71
N VAL A 29 -2.80 -1.03 -6.21
CA VAL A 29 -1.59 -0.35 -5.74
C VAL A 29 -1.52 1.13 -6.14
N PRO A 30 -1.82 1.55 -7.39
CA PRO A 30 -1.75 2.96 -7.77
C PRO A 30 -2.54 3.94 -6.90
N PRO A 31 -3.81 3.71 -6.52
CA PRO A 31 -4.53 4.64 -5.64
C PRO A 31 -3.93 4.73 -4.23
N LEU A 32 -3.28 3.66 -3.74
CA LEU A 32 -2.62 3.66 -2.44
C LEU A 32 -1.34 4.50 -2.43
N TYR A 33 -0.70 4.70 -3.57
CA TYR A 33 0.48 5.55 -3.66
C TYR A 33 0.13 7.01 -3.34
N GLU A 34 -0.96 7.49 -3.94
CA GLU A 34 -1.45 8.84 -3.66
C GLU A 34 -1.96 8.97 -2.22
N LEU A 35 -2.63 7.93 -1.68
CA LEU A 35 -3.00 7.90 -0.26
C LEU A 35 -1.78 7.98 0.66
N SER A 36 -0.73 7.20 0.38
CA SER A 36 0.51 7.18 1.18
C SER A 36 1.18 8.56 1.19
N LYS A 37 1.23 9.24 0.05
CA LYS A 37 1.74 10.62 -0.03
C LYS A 37 0.95 11.56 0.87
N GLN A 38 -0.38 11.54 0.79
CA GLN A 38 -1.24 12.41 1.61
C GLN A 38 -1.09 12.15 3.11
N LEU A 39 -0.87 10.89 3.52
CA LEU A 39 -0.62 10.53 4.91
C LEU A 39 0.77 11.01 5.38
N ASN A 40 1.81 10.79 4.58
CA ASN A 40 3.17 11.27 4.90
C ASN A 40 3.25 12.80 4.98
N GLU A 41 2.55 13.52 4.09
CA GLU A 41 2.45 15.00 4.16
C GLU A 41 1.82 15.49 5.47
N ARG A 42 1.02 14.65 6.13
CA ARG A 42 0.42 14.91 7.44
C ARG A 42 1.28 14.43 8.61
N GLY A 43 2.46 13.88 8.35
CA GLY A 43 3.38 13.34 9.35
C GLY A 43 2.97 11.96 9.89
N ILE A 44 2.08 11.25 9.19
CA ILE A 44 1.63 9.91 9.57
C ILE A 44 2.61 8.91 8.96
N GLU A 45 3.14 8.00 9.77
CA GLU A 45 4.01 6.94 9.32
C GLU A 45 3.22 5.93 8.47
N THR A 46 3.74 5.56 7.30
CA THR A 46 3.09 4.60 6.42
C THR A 46 3.87 3.30 6.30
N VAL A 47 3.17 2.18 6.46
CA VAL A 47 3.68 0.83 6.14
C VAL A 47 2.86 0.29 4.98
N HIS A 48 3.52 -0.34 4.01
CA HIS A 48 2.90 -0.83 2.80
C HIS A 48 3.06 -2.34 2.69
N VAL A 49 1.99 -3.04 2.34
CA VAL A 49 2.02 -4.47 1.97
C VAL A 49 1.40 -4.60 0.59
N LEU A 50 2.24 -4.87 -0.41
CA LEU A 50 1.87 -4.84 -1.83
C LEU A 50 1.96 -6.24 -2.43
N GLY A 51 0.82 -6.78 -2.85
CA GLY A 51 0.70 -8.11 -3.45
C GLY A 51 0.72 -8.08 -4.98
N PHE A 52 1.50 -8.97 -5.58
CA PHE A 52 1.58 -9.16 -7.02
C PHE A 52 1.57 -10.66 -7.37
N ARG A 53 1.33 -10.99 -8.64
CA ARG A 53 1.41 -12.39 -9.10
C ARG A 53 2.86 -12.86 -9.22
N SER A 54 3.72 -12.02 -9.78
CA SER A 54 5.15 -12.29 -9.98
C SER A 54 5.98 -11.00 -10.03
N ALA A 55 7.31 -11.12 -9.99
CA ALA A 55 8.27 -10.02 -9.95
C ALA A 55 8.16 -9.07 -11.16
N LYS A 56 7.79 -9.60 -12.34
CA LYS A 56 7.57 -8.79 -13.56
C LYS A 56 6.32 -7.90 -13.48
N ASP A 57 5.39 -8.25 -12.58
CA ASP A 57 4.15 -7.49 -12.38
C ASP A 57 4.32 -6.41 -11.31
N VAL A 58 5.47 -6.38 -10.62
CA VAL A 58 5.78 -5.42 -9.56
C VAL A 58 6.09 -4.06 -10.17
N PHE A 59 5.41 -3.04 -9.68
CA PHE A 59 5.65 -1.65 -10.00
C PHE A 59 5.52 -0.79 -8.74
N TYR A 60 6.04 0.43 -8.81
CA TYR A 60 6.05 1.40 -7.70
C TYR A 60 6.84 1.01 -6.45
N GLN A 61 7.56 -0.12 -6.44
CA GLN A 61 8.34 -0.55 -5.28
C GLN A 61 9.23 0.58 -4.72
N GLN A 62 10.10 1.17 -5.56
CA GLN A 62 11.01 2.24 -5.13
C GLN A 62 10.26 3.48 -4.65
N GLN A 63 9.13 3.80 -5.29
CA GLN A 63 8.30 4.95 -4.94
C GLN A 63 7.64 4.77 -3.57
N PHE A 64 7.18 3.56 -3.23
CA PHE A 64 6.65 3.25 -1.91
C PHE A 64 7.74 3.14 -0.84
N GLU A 65 8.89 2.55 -1.17
CA GLU A 65 10.06 2.48 -0.27
C GLU A 65 10.57 3.87 0.12
N ALA A 66 10.42 4.87 -0.76
CA ALA A 66 10.76 6.27 -0.44
C ALA A 66 9.76 6.95 0.50
N LEU A 67 8.55 6.39 0.67
CA LEU A 67 7.49 6.92 1.52
C LEU A 67 7.40 6.20 2.87
N GLY A 68 7.85 4.95 2.96
CA GLY A 68 7.83 4.21 4.21
C GLY A 68 8.19 2.73 4.06
N GLU A 69 8.11 2.00 5.17
CA GLU A 69 8.38 0.56 5.19
C GLU A 69 7.48 -0.15 4.18
N THR A 70 8.06 -0.97 3.29
CA THR A 70 7.35 -1.54 2.15
C THR A 70 7.68 -3.03 2.02
N HIS A 71 6.65 -3.85 2.07
CA HIS A 71 6.74 -5.30 1.89
C HIS A 71 6.12 -5.69 0.56
N ILE A 72 6.92 -6.34 -0.30
CA ILE A 72 6.43 -6.94 -1.54
C ILE A 72 6.11 -8.41 -1.28
N VAL A 73 4.94 -8.83 -1.77
CA VAL A 73 4.50 -10.21 -1.73
C VAL A 73 4.20 -10.68 -3.15
N THR A 74 4.74 -11.84 -3.54
CA THR A 74 4.45 -12.47 -4.82
C THR A 74 3.85 -13.85 -4.64
N GLU A 75 2.80 -14.17 -5.40
CA GLU A 75 2.15 -15.49 -5.34
C GLU A 75 3.12 -16.62 -5.72
N ASP A 76 3.99 -16.39 -6.71
CA ASP A 76 4.97 -17.36 -7.20
C ASP A 76 6.32 -17.32 -6.45
N GLY A 77 6.48 -16.40 -5.50
CA GLY A 77 7.70 -16.24 -4.71
C GLY A 77 8.90 -15.67 -5.48
N SER A 78 8.68 -15.13 -6.68
CA SER A 78 9.75 -14.58 -7.51
C SER A 78 10.37 -13.28 -6.97
N LEU A 79 9.67 -12.56 -6.07
CA LEU A 79 10.20 -11.39 -5.36
C LEU A 79 9.56 -11.22 -3.98
N GLY A 80 10.37 -10.89 -2.98
CA GLY A 80 9.90 -10.60 -1.63
C GLY A 80 9.36 -11.85 -0.92
N THR A 81 8.24 -11.69 -0.20
CA THR A 81 7.60 -12.81 0.52
C THR A 81 6.75 -13.63 -0.44
N THR A 82 6.84 -14.96 -0.36
CA THR A 82 5.96 -15.85 -1.13
C THR A 82 4.58 -15.95 -0.49
N GLY A 83 3.51 -15.77 -1.26
CA GLY A 83 2.13 -15.98 -0.82
C GLY A 83 1.22 -14.78 -1.09
N PHE A 84 0.40 -14.43 -0.11
CA PHE A 84 -0.58 -13.33 -0.20
C PHE A 84 -0.27 -12.23 0.81
N VAL A 85 -0.87 -11.06 0.63
CA VAL A 85 -0.69 -9.93 1.55
C VAL A 85 -1.01 -10.29 3.01
N THR A 86 -1.95 -11.22 3.23
CA THR A 86 -2.29 -11.74 4.56
C THR A 86 -1.12 -12.43 5.25
N THR A 87 -0.24 -13.10 4.50
CA THR A 87 0.96 -13.77 5.04
C THR A 87 1.89 -12.79 5.74
N VAL A 88 2.01 -11.57 5.21
CA VAL A 88 2.82 -10.52 5.84
C VAL A 88 2.07 -9.86 6.98
N ILE A 89 0.77 -9.60 6.82
CA ILE A 89 -0.06 -8.98 7.87
C ILE A 89 -0.06 -9.83 9.14
N ASP A 90 -0.16 -11.15 9.03
CA ASP A 90 -0.13 -12.07 10.17
C ASP A 90 1.22 -12.06 10.93
N ALA A 91 2.30 -11.62 10.26
CA ALA A 91 3.63 -11.53 10.84
C ALA A 91 3.97 -10.12 11.39
N LEU A 92 3.19 -9.09 11.04
CA LEU A 92 3.45 -7.72 11.46
C LEU A 92 2.92 -7.47 12.89
N PRO A 93 3.66 -6.70 13.71
CA PRO A 93 3.15 -6.26 15.01
C PRO A 93 1.94 -5.33 14.83
N VAL A 94 0.88 -5.56 15.62
CA VAL A 94 -0.41 -4.85 15.53
C VAL A 94 -0.34 -3.48 16.22
N ASP A 95 0.43 -2.56 15.65
CA ASP A 95 0.50 -1.16 16.09
C ASP A 95 0.24 -0.21 14.91
N TYR A 96 -0.95 -0.31 14.33
CA TYR A 96 -1.41 0.54 13.24
C TYR A 96 -2.92 0.78 13.35
N ASP A 97 -3.35 1.99 12.94
CA ASP A 97 -4.75 2.36 12.96
C ASP A 97 -5.51 1.68 11.80
N ILE A 98 -6.70 1.11 12.09
CA ILE A 98 -7.58 0.45 11.10
C ILE A 98 -8.77 1.36 10.81
N PHE A 99 -9.04 1.68 9.53
CA PHE A 99 -10.13 2.56 9.10
C PHE A 99 -10.98 1.97 7.97
#